data_AF-A0A1H6A6W8-F1
#
_entry.id   AF-A0A1H6A6W8-F1
#
_cell.length_a   1.000
_cell.length_b   1.000
_cell.length_c   1.000
_cell.angle_alpha   90.00
_cell.angle_beta   90.00
_cell.angle_gamma   90.00
#
_symmetry.space_group_name_H-M   'P 1'
#
loop_
_entity.id
_entity.type
_entity.pdbx_description
1 polymer ?
#
loop_
_entity_poly.entity_id
_entity_poly.type
_entity_poly.pdbx_seq_one_letter_code
_entity_poly.pdbx_strand_id
1 'polypeptide(L)'
;MNNGSDIGNRIKQARKAQHLSQTELANRLGKTMRTVQKYESGEIEPSIGILNEIANILNISPAELIGYQKKNITLDTLSDVLYVLNELNKKAGLHFNIDVNRPPKTEEWSCSLKFMGNDEIAENNADLCLFLERYADERESLEQGLSNEDRFNHWFETELAYYANVALPDKKGD
;
A
#
# COMPACT_ATOMS: atom_id res chain seq x y z
N MET A 1 18.91 -3.54 -3.21
CA MET A 1 18.93 -5.03 -3.19
C MET A 1 17.90 -5.50 -4.20
N ASN A 2 18.18 -6.60 -4.90
CA ASN A 2 17.54 -6.98 -6.16
C ASN A 2 16.13 -7.57 -5.91
N ASN A 3 15.05 -6.79 -6.10
CA ASN A 3 13.69 -7.16 -5.70
C ASN A 3 13.03 -8.26 -6.57
N GLY A 4 13.39 -8.36 -7.86
CA GLY A 4 12.72 -9.29 -8.79
C GLY A 4 12.95 -10.79 -8.51
N SER A 5 14.09 -11.17 -7.91
CA SER A 5 14.39 -12.59 -7.64
C SER A 5 13.70 -13.12 -6.37
N ASP A 6 13.13 -12.24 -5.53
CA ASP A 6 12.47 -12.64 -4.29
C ASP A 6 10.97 -12.87 -4.52
N ILE A 7 10.34 -12.04 -5.36
CA ILE A 7 8.91 -12.16 -5.73
C ILE A 7 8.63 -13.51 -6.41
N GLY A 8 9.43 -13.89 -7.41
CA GLY A 8 9.27 -15.16 -8.13
C GLY A 8 9.34 -16.37 -7.19
N ASN A 9 10.23 -16.34 -6.21
CA ASN A 9 10.33 -17.38 -5.19
C ASN A 9 9.10 -17.42 -4.27
N ARG A 10 8.56 -16.26 -3.86
CA ARG A 10 7.33 -16.21 -3.05
C ARG A 10 6.11 -16.70 -3.82
N ILE A 11 5.97 -16.35 -5.11
CA ILE A 11 4.93 -16.91 -5.99
C ILE A 11 5.04 -18.44 -6.02
N LYS A 12 6.24 -18.96 -6.22
CA LYS A 12 6.50 -20.41 -6.27
C LYS A 12 6.18 -21.11 -4.95
N GLN A 13 6.54 -20.51 -3.81
CA GLN A 13 6.27 -21.05 -2.49
C GLN A 13 4.77 -21.07 -2.19
N ALA A 14 4.08 -19.95 -2.42
CA ALA A 14 2.64 -19.83 -2.24
C ALA A 14 1.86 -20.80 -3.14
N ARG A 15 2.25 -20.91 -4.41
CA ARG A 15 1.66 -21.90 -5.34
C ARG A 15 1.78 -23.33 -4.82
N LYS A 16 2.96 -23.70 -4.32
CA LYS A 16 3.20 -25.03 -3.76
C LYS A 16 2.42 -25.26 -2.46
N ALA A 17 2.26 -24.24 -1.62
CA ALA A 17 1.43 -24.32 -0.41
C ALA A 17 -0.06 -24.57 -0.74
N GLN A 18 -0.54 -24.04 -1.87
CA GLN A 18 -1.87 -24.31 -2.40
C GLN A 18 -1.96 -25.62 -3.22
N HIS A 19 -0.90 -26.44 -3.23
CA HIS A 19 -0.80 -27.69 -3.98
C HIS A 19 -1.05 -27.57 -5.50
N LEU A 20 -0.83 -26.39 -6.09
CA LEU A 20 -1.00 -26.17 -7.52
C LEU A 20 0.31 -26.44 -8.28
N SER A 21 0.21 -26.96 -9.49
CA SER A 21 1.29 -27.01 -10.49
C SER A 21 1.44 -25.68 -11.23
N GLN A 22 2.58 -25.44 -11.88
CA GLN A 22 2.80 -24.24 -12.70
C GLN A 22 1.76 -24.14 -13.84
N THR A 23 1.35 -25.29 -14.41
CA THR A 23 0.32 -25.36 -15.44
C THR A 23 -1.06 -24.95 -14.90
N GLU A 24 -1.43 -25.40 -13.71
CA GLU A 24 -2.72 -25.03 -13.10
C GLU A 24 -2.78 -23.53 -12.77
N LEU A 25 -1.71 -22.96 -12.18
CA LEU A 25 -1.64 -21.52 -11.94
C LEU A 25 -1.72 -20.76 -13.28
N ALA A 26 -1.00 -21.21 -14.30
CA ALA A 26 -1.03 -20.58 -15.62
C ALA A 26 -2.42 -20.60 -16.25
N ASN A 27 -3.12 -21.75 -16.18
CA ASN A 27 -4.48 -21.89 -16.69
C ASN A 27 -5.45 -20.92 -15.98
N ARG A 28 -5.34 -20.77 -14.66
CA ARG A 28 -6.16 -19.83 -13.89
C ARG A 28 -5.87 -18.37 -14.21
N LEU A 29 -4.62 -18.03 -14.54
CA LEU A 29 -4.21 -16.69 -14.99
C LEU A 29 -4.50 -16.41 -16.47
N GLY A 30 -4.96 -17.39 -17.25
CA GLY A 30 -5.05 -17.26 -18.70
C GLY A 30 -3.68 -17.03 -19.38
N LYS A 31 -2.61 -17.61 -18.82
CA LYS A 31 -1.22 -17.51 -19.34
C LYS A 31 -0.67 -18.90 -19.70
N THR A 32 0.49 -18.92 -20.34
CA THR A 32 1.19 -20.19 -20.61
C THR A 32 1.98 -20.65 -19.38
N MET A 33 2.17 -21.96 -19.22
CA MET A 33 3.04 -22.51 -18.16
C MET A 33 4.44 -21.88 -18.20
N ARG A 34 4.98 -21.65 -19.40
CA ARG A 34 6.27 -20.99 -19.60
C ARG A 34 6.29 -19.55 -19.03
N THR A 35 5.19 -18.81 -19.15
CA THR A 35 5.08 -17.47 -18.57
C THR A 35 5.17 -17.52 -17.04
N VAL A 36 4.43 -18.44 -16.39
CA VAL A 36 4.51 -18.64 -14.94
C VAL A 36 5.90 -19.09 -14.51
N GLN A 37 6.55 -19.96 -15.27
CA GLN A 37 7.93 -20.37 -15.00
C GLN A 37 8.90 -19.17 -15.01
N LYS A 38 8.73 -18.25 -15.96
CA LYS A 38 9.53 -17.01 -16.03
C LYS A 38 9.26 -16.06 -14.87
N TYR A 39 8.02 -15.97 -14.41
CA TYR A 39 7.68 -15.22 -13.19
C TYR A 39 8.37 -15.84 -11.98
N GLU A 40 8.28 -17.16 -11.80
CA GLU A 40 8.87 -17.85 -10.65
C GLU A 40 10.40 -17.86 -10.64
N SER A 41 11.05 -17.82 -11.81
CA SER A 41 12.51 -17.70 -11.90
C SER A 41 13.02 -16.27 -11.78
N GLY A 42 12.14 -15.27 -11.82
CA GLY A 42 12.51 -13.86 -11.89
C GLY A 42 13.08 -13.45 -13.26
N GLU A 43 12.91 -14.27 -14.31
CA GLU A 43 13.31 -13.92 -15.68
C GLU A 43 12.45 -12.77 -16.24
N ILE A 44 11.18 -12.71 -15.84
CA ILE A 44 10.28 -11.59 -16.14
C ILE A 44 9.56 -11.21 -14.85
N GLU A 45 9.52 -9.91 -14.54
CA GLU A 45 8.78 -9.39 -13.40
C GLU A 45 7.30 -9.23 -13.75
N PRO A 46 6.36 -9.79 -12.95
CA PRO A 46 4.93 -9.58 -13.19
C PRO A 46 4.55 -8.13 -12.86
N SER A 47 3.68 -7.53 -13.68
CA SER A 47 3.08 -6.22 -13.36
C SER A 47 2.22 -6.30 -12.09
N ILE A 48 1.96 -5.18 -11.43
CA ILE A 48 1.11 -5.13 -10.23
C ILE A 48 -0.28 -5.76 -10.43
N GLY A 49 -0.92 -5.57 -11.59
CA GLY A 49 -2.20 -6.20 -11.91
C GLY A 49 -2.11 -7.73 -11.93
N ILE A 50 -1.05 -8.27 -12.52
CA ILE A 50 -0.78 -9.72 -12.52
C ILE A 50 -0.44 -10.22 -11.12
N LEU A 51 0.29 -9.45 -10.31
CA LEU A 51 0.56 -9.82 -8.91
C LEU A 51 -0.75 -9.91 -8.10
N ASN A 52 -1.70 -9.00 -8.31
CA ASN A 52 -3.01 -9.05 -7.66
C ASN A 52 -3.82 -10.29 -8.10
N GLU A 53 -3.81 -10.62 -9.39
CA GLU A 53 -4.45 -11.84 -9.89
C GLU A 53 -3.82 -13.11 -9.31
N ILE A 54 -2.48 -13.16 -9.25
CA ILE A 54 -1.75 -14.28 -8.64
C ILE A 54 -2.11 -14.39 -7.16
N ALA A 55 -2.08 -13.29 -6.41
CA ALA A 55 -2.43 -13.24 -5.00
C ALA A 55 -3.84 -13.79 -4.74
N ASN A 56 -4.82 -13.36 -5.55
CA ASN A 56 -6.19 -13.84 -5.50
C ASN A 56 -6.30 -15.36 -5.77
N ILE A 57 -5.62 -15.87 -6.81
CA ILE A 57 -5.65 -17.31 -7.13
C ILE A 57 -5.00 -18.14 -6.02
N LEU A 58 -3.95 -17.61 -5.39
CA LEU A 58 -3.18 -18.28 -4.36
C LEU A 58 -3.72 -18.03 -2.95
N ASN A 59 -4.77 -17.22 -2.81
CA ASN A 59 -5.40 -16.85 -1.54
C ASN A 59 -4.39 -16.31 -0.51
N ILE A 60 -3.56 -15.36 -0.95
CA ILE A 60 -2.57 -14.63 -0.14
C ILE A 60 -2.68 -13.15 -0.47
N SER A 61 -2.04 -12.27 0.32
CA SER A 61 -2.07 -10.84 0.00
C SER A 61 -1.02 -10.47 -1.08
N PRO A 62 -1.29 -9.47 -1.94
CA PRO A 62 -0.27 -8.96 -2.85
C PRO A 62 0.98 -8.44 -2.10
N ALA A 63 0.78 -7.90 -0.89
CA ALA A 63 1.85 -7.43 0.00
C ALA A 63 2.81 -8.58 0.40
N GLU A 64 2.29 -9.79 0.63
CA GLU A 64 3.10 -10.98 0.91
C GLU A 64 3.95 -11.41 -0.30
N LEU A 65 3.42 -11.30 -1.52
CA LEU A 65 4.18 -11.63 -2.74
C LEU A 65 5.35 -10.69 -2.96
N ILE A 66 5.14 -9.39 -2.80
CA ILE A 66 6.20 -8.40 -2.92
C ILE A 66 7.09 -8.34 -1.66
N GLY A 67 6.65 -8.97 -0.57
CA GLY A 67 7.38 -9.07 0.70
C GLY A 67 7.43 -7.75 1.43
N TYR A 68 6.37 -6.96 1.28
CA TYR A 68 6.12 -5.87 2.18
C TYR A 68 5.97 -6.46 3.59
N GLN A 69 6.96 -6.18 4.43
CA GLN A 69 6.89 -6.54 5.84
C GLN A 69 6.13 -5.42 6.54
N LYS A 70 4.84 -5.67 6.79
CA LYS A 70 4.01 -4.79 7.59
C LYS A 70 4.71 -4.51 8.91
N LYS A 71 5.03 -3.25 9.15
CA LYS A 71 5.57 -2.83 10.44
C LYS A 71 4.44 -2.95 11.46
N ASN A 72 4.67 -3.69 12.53
CA ASN A 72 3.77 -3.69 13.68
C ASN A 72 3.94 -2.34 14.38
N ILE A 73 3.05 -1.40 14.05
CA ILE A 73 2.95 -0.11 14.72
C ILE A 73 1.78 -0.21 15.68
N THR A 74 2.07 -0.11 16.97
CA THR A 74 1.07 0.05 18.02
C THR A 74 1.06 1.51 18.44
N LEU A 75 -0.12 2.12 18.52
CA LEU A 75 -0.30 3.50 18.98
C LEU A 75 -1.12 3.46 20.28
N ASP A 76 -0.43 3.41 21.42
CA ASP A 76 -1.07 3.25 22.73
C ASP A 76 -1.36 4.60 23.40
N THR A 77 -0.64 5.65 23.00
CA THR A 77 -0.69 6.98 23.62
C THR A 77 -0.77 8.10 22.58
N LEU A 78 -1.21 9.28 23.00
CA LEU A 78 -1.14 10.48 22.15
C LEU A 78 0.30 10.88 21.79
N SER A 79 1.28 10.49 22.60
CA SER A 79 2.70 10.68 22.27
C SER A 79 3.10 9.89 21.04
N ASP A 80 2.54 8.69 20.84
CA ASP A 80 2.81 7.86 19.66
C ASP A 80 2.22 8.50 18.41
N VAL A 81 1.00 9.07 18.51
CA VAL A 81 0.38 9.85 17.43
C VAL A 81 1.23 11.07 17.09
N LEU A 82 1.67 11.83 18.09
CA LEU A 82 2.55 12.99 17.89
C LEU A 82 3.88 12.58 17.24
N TYR A 83 4.45 11.44 17.65
CA TYR A 83 5.67 10.90 17.06
C TYR A 83 5.47 10.52 15.59
N VAL A 84 4.38 9.82 15.24
CA VAL A 84 4.03 9.51 13.84
C VAL A 84 3.91 10.78 13.01
N LEU A 85 3.23 11.82 13.52
CA LEU A 85 3.12 13.11 12.82
C LEU A 85 4.48 13.77 12.61
N ASN A 86 5.38 13.69 13.60
CA ASN A 86 6.74 14.22 13.48
C ASN A 86 7.59 13.41 12.49
N GLU A 87 7.48 12.09 12.49
CA GLU A 87 8.16 11.24 11.51
C GLU A 87 7.66 11.50 10.09
N LEU A 88 6.36 11.75 9.91
CA LEU A 88 5.78 12.17 8.63
C LEU A 88 6.38 13.50 8.16
N ASN A 89 6.52 14.49 9.05
CA ASN A 89 7.10 15.80 8.73
C ASN A 89 8.58 15.72 8.28
N LYS A 90 9.32 14.68 8.67
CA LYS A 90 10.72 14.50 8.27
C LYS A 90 10.90 13.98 6.85
N LYS A 91 9.84 13.58 6.14
CA LYS A 91 9.95 12.92 4.83
C LYS A 91 10.09 13.91 3.70
N ALA A 92 11.13 13.77 2.87
CA ALA A 92 11.49 14.74 1.83
C ALA A 92 10.43 14.89 0.73
N GLY A 93 9.76 13.79 0.37
CA GLY A 93 8.71 13.79 -0.65
C GLY A 93 7.31 14.13 -0.15
N LEU A 94 7.15 14.46 1.14
CA LEU A 94 5.88 14.85 1.73
C LEU A 94 5.94 16.23 2.35
N HIS A 95 4.85 16.97 2.14
CA HIS A 95 4.67 18.28 2.70
C HIS A 95 3.20 18.51 3.03
N PHE A 96 2.94 19.00 4.25
CA PHE A 96 1.59 19.35 4.68
C PHE A 96 1.59 20.64 5.46
N ASN A 97 0.48 21.35 5.31
CA ASN A 97 0.13 22.45 6.19
C ASN A 97 -0.80 21.94 7.29
N ILE A 98 -0.87 22.67 8.40
CA ILE A 98 -1.86 22.44 9.45
C ILE A 98 -2.81 23.62 9.45
N ASP A 99 -4.03 23.40 8.98
CA ASP A 99 -5.09 24.40 9.04
C ASP A 99 -5.76 24.32 10.41
N VAL A 100 -5.76 25.43 11.15
CA VAL A 100 -6.31 25.52 12.51
C VAL A 100 -7.44 26.54 12.54
N ASN A 101 -8.65 26.07 12.80
CA ASN A 101 -9.82 26.91 13.05
C ASN A 101 -10.12 26.90 14.54
N ARG A 102 -10.17 28.08 15.18
CA ARG A 102 -10.43 28.20 16.62
C ARG A 102 -11.31 29.41 16.94
N PRO A 103 -12.21 29.31 17.94
CA PRO A 103 -12.92 30.46 18.49
C PRO A 103 -11.98 31.58 18.99
N PRO A 104 -12.38 32.87 18.91
CA PRO A 104 -13.69 33.35 18.47
C PRO A 104 -13.83 33.54 16.95
N LYS A 105 -12.80 33.23 16.15
CA LYS A 105 -12.80 33.48 14.70
C LYS A 105 -13.77 32.58 13.94
N THR A 106 -14.11 31.43 14.52
CA THR A 106 -15.04 30.42 14.02
C THR A 106 -15.82 29.86 15.21
N GLU A 107 -17.04 29.35 15.00
CA GLU A 107 -17.86 28.73 16.06
C GLU A 107 -17.30 27.34 16.46
N GLU A 108 -16.62 26.68 15.53
CA GLU A 108 -16.06 25.36 15.68
C GLU A 108 -14.55 25.42 15.96
N TRP A 109 -14.03 24.50 16.76
CA TRP A 109 -12.60 24.27 16.90
C TRP A 109 -12.21 23.01 16.13
N SER A 110 -11.48 23.17 15.02
CA SER A 110 -10.99 22.06 14.20
C SER A 110 -9.54 22.27 13.76
N CYS A 111 -8.85 21.17 13.49
CA CYS A 111 -7.52 21.15 12.91
C CYS A 111 -7.46 20.08 11.81
N SER A 112 -6.84 20.39 10.67
CA SER A 112 -6.66 19.42 9.59
C SER A 112 -5.24 19.48 9.02
N LEU A 113 -4.70 18.31 8.67
CA LEU A 113 -3.51 18.23 7.84
C LEU A 113 -3.93 18.40 6.38
N LYS A 114 -3.33 19.36 5.69
CA LYS A 114 -3.61 19.65 4.29
C LYS A 114 -2.40 19.33 3.43
N PHE A 115 -2.54 18.30 2.61
CA PHE A 115 -1.57 17.92 1.59
C PHE A 115 -1.98 18.55 0.25
N MET A 116 -1.01 19.14 -0.44
CA MET A 116 -1.24 19.74 -1.75
C MET A 116 -0.81 18.71 -2.80
N GLY A 117 -1.76 18.06 -3.47
CA GLY A 117 -1.48 16.99 -4.44
C GLY A 117 -0.71 17.45 -5.69
N ASN A 118 -0.66 18.75 -5.94
CA ASN A 118 0.07 19.39 -7.03
C ASN A 118 1.33 20.15 -6.54
N ASP A 119 1.86 19.80 -5.37
CA ASP A 119 3.07 20.40 -4.82
C ASP A 119 4.33 19.90 -5.56
N GLU A 120 5.00 20.79 -6.29
CA GLU A 120 6.18 20.45 -7.10
C GLU A 120 7.38 19.98 -6.28
N ILE A 121 7.46 20.37 -4.99
CA ILE A 121 8.57 19.97 -4.11
C ILE A 121 8.26 18.73 -3.26
N ALA A 122 6.99 18.29 -3.23
CA ALA A 122 6.54 17.13 -2.49
C ALA A 122 5.84 16.14 -3.43
N GLU A 123 6.64 15.51 -4.29
CA GLU A 123 6.16 14.63 -5.36
C GLU A 123 5.25 13.48 -4.86
N ASN A 124 5.44 12.99 -3.63
CA ASN A 124 4.60 11.93 -3.06
C ASN A 124 3.26 12.44 -2.52
N ASN A 125 3.01 13.75 -2.46
CA ASN A 125 1.71 14.28 -2.08
C ASN A 125 0.61 13.89 -3.08
N ALA A 126 0.93 13.76 -4.37
CA ALA A 126 -0.04 13.34 -5.39
C ALA A 126 -0.56 11.93 -5.07
N ASP A 127 0.35 10.99 -4.86
CA ASP A 127 0.04 9.62 -4.45
C ASP A 127 -0.71 9.57 -3.12
N LEU A 128 -0.26 10.36 -2.13
CA LEU A 128 -0.93 10.49 -0.84
C LEU A 128 -2.37 10.98 -0.98
N CYS A 129 -2.63 11.99 -1.81
CA CYS A 129 -3.98 12.48 -2.06
C CYS A 129 -4.85 11.39 -2.70
N LEU A 130 -4.31 10.64 -3.68
CA LEU A 130 -5.03 9.56 -4.35
C LEU A 130 -5.45 8.45 -3.39
N PHE A 131 -4.57 7.99 -2.51
CA PHE A 131 -4.95 6.94 -1.57
C PHE A 131 -5.78 7.47 -0.40
N LEU A 132 -5.64 8.74 0.00
CA LEU A 132 -6.52 9.37 1.00
C LEU A 132 -7.96 9.52 0.49
N GLU A 133 -8.13 9.88 -0.78
CA GLU A 133 -9.44 9.92 -1.45
C GLU A 133 -10.09 8.53 -1.41
N ARG A 134 -9.39 7.49 -1.86
CA ARG A 134 -9.88 6.11 -1.77
C ARG A 134 -10.15 5.66 -0.33
N TYR A 135 -9.27 6.02 0.61
CA TYR A 135 -9.45 5.65 2.01
C TYR A 135 -10.71 6.29 2.60
N ALA A 136 -11.03 7.53 2.23
CA ALA A 136 -12.28 8.18 2.62
C ALA A 136 -13.49 7.42 2.07
N ASP A 137 -13.50 7.09 0.77
CA ASP A 137 -14.59 6.35 0.13
C ASP A 137 -14.81 4.96 0.75
N GLU A 138 -13.73 4.20 0.97
CA GLU A 138 -13.80 2.85 1.53
C GLU A 138 -14.26 2.87 3.00
N ARG A 139 -13.85 3.88 3.78
CA ARG A 139 -14.35 4.09 5.15
C ARG A 139 -15.82 4.47 5.19
N GLU A 140 -16.24 5.40 4.34
CA GLU A 140 -17.65 5.78 4.24
C GLU A 140 -18.51 4.57 3.85
N SER A 141 -18.04 3.76 2.89
CA SER A 141 -18.72 2.54 2.47
C SER A 141 -18.85 1.51 3.60
N LEU A 142 -17.85 1.39 4.49
CA LEU A 142 -17.94 0.54 5.68
C LEU A 142 -18.95 1.10 6.69
N GLU A 143 -18.87 2.39 6.98
CA GLU A 143 -19.75 3.08 7.94
C GLU A 143 -21.22 3.01 7.52
N GLN A 144 -21.50 3.05 6.21
CA GLN A 144 -22.84 2.90 5.64
C GLN A 144 -23.30 1.44 5.47
N GLY A 145 -22.44 0.45 5.75
CA GLY A 145 -22.76 -0.97 5.59
C GLY A 145 -22.84 -1.46 4.14
N LEU A 146 -22.31 -0.69 3.18
CA LEU A 146 -22.22 -1.06 1.76
C LEU A 146 -21.01 -1.97 1.45
N SER A 147 -20.07 -2.06 2.39
CA SER A 147 -18.89 -2.94 2.36
C SER A 147 -18.76 -3.70 3.67
N ASN A 148 -17.74 -4.52 3.79
CA ASN A 148 -17.39 -5.27 5.01
C ASN A 148 -15.89 -5.27 5.26
N GLU A 149 -15.50 -5.66 6.48
CA GLU A 149 -14.11 -5.71 6.93
C GLU A 149 -13.20 -6.52 5.98
N ASP A 150 -13.67 -7.66 5.47
CA ASP A 150 -12.85 -8.50 4.57
C ASP A 150 -12.51 -7.78 3.26
N ARG A 151 -13.51 -7.11 2.66
CA ARG A 151 -13.31 -6.33 1.44
C ARG A 151 -12.40 -5.13 1.67
N PHE A 152 -12.59 -4.42 2.78
CA PHE A 152 -11.74 -3.29 3.16
C PHE A 152 -10.30 -3.73 3.39
N ASN A 153 -10.09 -4.83 4.15
CA ASN A 153 -8.76 -5.38 4.40
C ASN A 153 -8.08 -5.83 3.11
N HIS A 154 -8.83 -6.43 2.19
CA HIS A 154 -8.30 -6.80 0.88
C HIS A 154 -7.83 -5.58 0.06
N TRP A 155 -8.64 -4.51 0.03
CA TRP A 155 -8.25 -3.26 -0.60
C TRP A 155 -7.01 -2.66 0.08
N PHE A 156 -7.00 -2.60 1.42
CA PHE A 156 -5.91 -2.02 2.19
C PHE A 156 -4.57 -2.74 1.96
N GLU A 157 -4.58 -4.07 1.97
CA GLU A 157 -3.38 -4.87 1.66
C GLU A 157 -2.94 -4.72 0.19
N THR A 158 -3.86 -4.42 -0.72
CA THR A 158 -3.53 -4.10 -2.13
C THR A 158 -2.85 -2.73 -2.25
N GLU A 159 -3.34 -1.71 -1.56
CA GLU A 159 -2.70 -0.38 -1.53
C GLU A 159 -1.33 -0.42 -0.85
N LEU A 160 -1.19 -1.16 0.27
CA LEU A 160 0.11 -1.41 0.91
C LEU A 160 1.10 -2.04 -0.09
N ALA A 161 0.61 -2.98 -0.91
CA ALA A 161 1.43 -3.62 -1.92
C ALA A 161 1.88 -2.65 -3.02
N TYR A 162 0.95 -1.81 -3.49
CA TYR A 162 1.22 -0.81 -4.52
C TYR A 162 2.32 0.17 -4.09
N TYR A 163 2.25 0.68 -2.85
CA TYR A 163 3.19 1.66 -2.34
C TYR A 163 4.47 1.09 -1.70
N ALA A 164 4.59 -0.23 -1.54
CA ALA A 164 5.72 -0.85 -0.84
C ALA A 164 7.11 -0.52 -1.42
N ASN A 165 7.18 -0.24 -2.73
CA ASN A 165 8.43 0.11 -3.42
C ASN A 165 8.63 1.63 -3.59
N VAL A 166 7.68 2.45 -3.13
CA VAL A 166 7.79 3.91 -3.17
C VAL A 166 8.66 4.34 -2.00
N ALA A 167 9.91 4.69 -2.30
CA ALA A 167 10.86 5.10 -1.28
C ALA A 167 10.50 6.48 -0.72
N LEU A 168 10.51 6.60 0.61
CA LEU A 168 10.21 7.83 1.30
C LEU A 168 11.40 8.27 2.16
N PRO A 169 12.41 8.94 1.56
CA PRO A 169 13.63 9.32 2.26
C PRO A 169 13.38 10.46 3.25
N ASP A 170 14.25 10.57 4.25
CA ASP A 170 14.26 11.72 5.15
C ASP A 170 14.78 12.97 4.42
N LYS A 171 14.24 14.14 4.80
CA LYS A 171 14.78 15.45 4.45
C LYS A 171 16.25 15.46 4.86
N LYS A 172 17.13 15.89 3.95
CA LYS A 172 18.53 16.11 4.30
C LYS A 172 18.55 17.18 5.40
N GLY A 173 19.21 16.87 6.51
CA GLY A 173 19.46 17.88 7.53
C GLY A 173 20.35 18.98 6.95
N ASP A 174 20.01 20.23 7.24
CA ASP A 174 20.95 21.35 7.15
C ASP A 174 21.95 21.28 8.32
#